data_AF-A0AAF3J2R1-F1
#
_entry.id   AF-A0AAF3J2R1-F1
#
_cell.length_a   1.000
_cell.length_b   1.000
_cell.length_c   1.000
_cell.angle_alpha   90.00
_cell.angle_beta   90.00
_cell.angle_gamma   90.00
#
_symmetry.space_group_name_H-M   'P 1'
#
loop_
_entity.id
_entity.type
_entity.pdbx_description
1 polymer ?
#
loop_
_entity_poly.entity_id
_entity_poly.type
_entity_poly.pdbx_seq_one_letter_code
_entity_poly.pdbx_strand_id
1 'polypeptide(L)'
;MSTRKVSKASNSPPDLKEHSPKMNGKGRKRLNSEISDGLEYSKKIRQFQAKLAAEQEKINAAMGPLAEADKIDYDDENLVIPDPDCDPEHPRTVTFSDISTAMFNIKVGITHTPCTKSLQLSSLYGMDLYFKKEYLQVTGSFKERGARYALSHLTDQERQRGVIAASAGNHALALSYHGKSLGIPVTVVMPVFAPIMKISLCRGYGATVILKGNNISKAKDYAMRLGKEKGLKYVNGYDAPDILAGQGTIGLEILEQVPDVDAVLVPVGGGGLIAGVAVAVKTLKKHCQIIGVESETCASFTAALKKGHPIGVELSSTLADGLAVPTVGGNSFQTAKPIIDEVVTVHEESIALAILRLIEMEKAVVEGAGAVGLAAIISNKLPQLKGKKVVCILTGGNIDTTVLGRSIERGLAVDGRLIRLEVVVSDRPGGIAELATHLAHSGASIKDIFHERAWISTDVFSVKVKIICETRDRSHVQELEALLREKYKHVAIS
;
A
#
# COMPACT_ATOMS: atom_id res chain seq x y z
N MET A 1 -49.17 30.79 -72.17
CA MET A 1 -48.34 31.23 -73.32
C MET A 1 -47.29 32.18 -72.75
N SER A 2 -45.98 32.04 -72.85
CA SER A 2 -45.10 31.37 -73.80
C SER A 2 -43.80 30.89 -73.12
N THR A 3 -43.07 30.06 -73.85
CA THR A 3 -42.00 29.11 -73.57
C THR A 3 -40.58 29.66 -73.29
N ARG A 4 -39.87 28.94 -72.40
CA ARG A 4 -38.47 28.42 -72.45
C ARG A 4 -37.41 29.10 -73.34
N LYS A 5 -36.21 29.30 -72.76
CA LYS A 5 -34.97 28.58 -73.16
C LYS A 5 -33.89 28.59 -72.04
N VAL A 6 -33.01 27.60 -72.11
CA VAL A 6 -32.09 27.07 -71.08
C VAL A 6 -30.62 27.33 -71.49
N SER A 7 -29.70 27.55 -70.53
CA SER A 7 -28.30 27.06 -70.64
C SER A 7 -27.60 26.88 -69.27
N LYS A 8 -26.95 25.71 -69.12
CA LYS A 8 -25.99 25.21 -68.08
C LYS A 8 -24.70 26.08 -68.01
N ALA A 9 -23.78 26.08 -67.03
CA ALA A 9 -23.51 25.46 -65.72
C ALA A 9 -22.28 26.16 -65.08
N SER A 10 -22.09 26.09 -63.74
CA SER A 10 -20.82 25.75 -63.03
C SER A 10 -20.80 26.26 -61.57
N ASN A 11 -20.19 25.46 -60.69
CA ASN A 11 -20.08 25.62 -59.23
C ASN A 11 -19.08 26.71 -58.80
N SER A 12 -19.44 27.54 -57.81
CA SER A 12 -18.53 28.10 -56.78
C SER A 12 -19.35 28.64 -55.59
N PRO A 13 -19.00 28.37 -54.32
CA PRO A 13 -19.60 29.06 -53.16
C PRO A 13 -18.95 30.45 -52.95
N PRO A 14 -19.65 31.42 -52.33
CA PRO A 14 -19.13 32.78 -52.12
C PRO A 14 -18.12 32.87 -50.96
N ASP A 15 -17.12 33.75 -51.13
CA ASP A 15 -16.03 34.09 -50.23
C ASP A 15 -16.47 34.49 -48.80
N LEU A 16 -15.94 33.79 -47.79
CA LEU A 16 -15.90 34.23 -46.41
C LEU A 16 -14.67 35.14 -46.20
N LYS A 17 -14.89 36.44 -46.05
CA LYS A 17 -13.86 37.37 -45.56
C LYS A 17 -13.58 37.11 -44.08
N GLU A 18 -12.37 36.68 -43.77
CA GLU A 18 -11.84 36.58 -42.40
C GLU A 18 -11.72 37.95 -41.73
N HIS A 19 -12.33 38.09 -40.56
CA HIS A 19 -12.01 39.16 -39.60
C HIS A 19 -10.83 38.70 -38.72
N SER A 20 -9.62 39.14 -39.04
CA SER A 20 -8.46 39.03 -38.14
C SER A 20 -8.34 40.30 -37.28
N PRO A 21 -8.27 40.22 -35.94
CA PRO A 21 -8.04 41.39 -35.11
C PRO A 21 -6.57 41.83 -35.21
N LYS A 22 -6.33 43.11 -35.56
CA LYS A 22 -4.99 43.71 -35.62
C LYS A 22 -4.40 43.82 -34.21
N MET A 23 -3.41 42.97 -33.88
CA MET A 23 -2.56 43.15 -32.69
C MET A 23 -1.53 44.28 -32.91
N ASN A 24 -1.43 45.21 -31.96
CA ASN A 24 -0.42 46.27 -31.96
C ASN A 24 1.00 45.75 -31.66
N GLY A 25 2.02 46.41 -32.24
CA GLY A 25 3.43 45.98 -32.25
C GLY A 25 4.13 45.77 -30.89
N LYS A 26 3.53 46.22 -29.77
CA LYS A 26 4.01 45.88 -28.41
C LYS A 26 3.60 44.48 -27.95
N GLY A 27 2.46 43.95 -28.42
CA GLY A 27 1.98 42.59 -28.09
C GLY A 27 2.77 41.49 -28.80
N ARG A 28 3.16 41.72 -30.06
CA ARG A 28 4.03 40.80 -30.83
C ARG A 28 5.43 40.63 -30.22
N LYS A 29 6.00 41.69 -29.62
CA LYS A 29 7.32 41.61 -28.96
C LYS A 29 7.29 40.80 -27.66
N ARG A 30 6.23 40.91 -26.86
CA ARG A 30 6.05 40.13 -25.62
C ARG A 30 5.81 38.64 -25.88
N LEU A 31 4.98 38.31 -26.87
CA LEU A 31 4.72 36.91 -27.23
C LEU A 31 5.98 36.23 -27.78
N ASN A 32 6.79 36.94 -28.58
CA ASN A 32 8.04 36.40 -29.11
C ASN A 32 9.12 36.23 -28.02
N SER A 33 9.14 37.06 -26.97
CA SER A 33 10.05 36.85 -25.83
C SER A 33 9.64 35.66 -24.98
N GLU A 34 8.34 35.50 -24.69
CA GLU A 34 7.83 34.36 -23.91
C GLU A 34 8.01 33.01 -24.63
N ILE A 35 7.85 32.98 -25.96
CA ILE A 35 8.13 31.78 -26.78
C ILE A 35 9.65 31.48 -26.80
N SER A 36 10.49 32.52 -26.88
CA SER A 36 11.95 32.36 -26.82
C SER A 36 12.40 31.80 -25.47
N ASP A 37 11.85 32.31 -24.37
CA ASP A 37 12.16 31.87 -23.02
C ASP A 37 11.69 30.42 -22.77
N GLY A 38 10.53 30.02 -23.31
CA GLY A 38 10.04 28.64 -23.26
C GLY A 38 10.90 27.66 -24.06
N LEU A 39 11.42 28.07 -25.22
CA LEU A 39 12.37 27.29 -26.03
C LEU A 39 13.74 27.15 -25.32
N GLU A 40 14.20 28.20 -24.66
CA GLU A 40 15.44 28.18 -23.89
C GLU A 40 15.31 27.28 -22.65
N TYR A 41 14.16 27.32 -21.97
CA TYR A 41 13.83 26.43 -20.85
C TYR A 41 13.78 24.95 -21.27
N SER A 42 13.12 24.65 -22.40
CA SER A 42 13.07 23.29 -22.96
C SER A 42 14.47 22.76 -23.33
N LYS A 43 15.34 23.62 -23.87
CA LYS A 43 16.76 23.28 -24.12
C LYS A 43 17.52 22.99 -22.82
N LYS A 44 17.33 23.77 -21.76
CA LYS A 44 17.97 23.53 -20.45
C LYS A 44 17.52 22.21 -19.83
N ILE A 45 16.23 21.85 -19.93
CA ILE A 45 15.72 20.55 -19.47
C ILE A 45 16.34 19.39 -20.27
N ARG A 46 16.40 19.49 -21.60
CA ARG A 46 17.04 18.45 -22.43
C ARG A 46 18.52 18.28 -22.11
N GLN A 47 19.24 19.38 -21.87
CA GLN A 47 20.64 19.34 -21.45
C GLN A 47 20.82 18.71 -20.06
N PHE A 48 19.91 18.99 -19.13
CA PHE A 48 19.91 18.37 -17.81
C PHE A 48 19.62 16.87 -17.87
N GLN A 49 18.62 16.46 -18.65
CA GLN A 49 18.30 15.04 -18.90
C GLN A 49 19.46 14.30 -19.59
N ALA A 50 20.13 14.94 -20.54
CA ALA A 50 21.31 14.37 -21.20
C ALA A 50 22.50 14.21 -20.23
N LYS A 51 22.70 15.16 -19.31
CA LYS A 51 23.72 15.03 -18.25
C LYS A 51 23.39 13.88 -17.29
N LEU A 52 22.12 13.76 -16.88
CA LEU A 52 21.66 12.67 -16.02
C LEU A 52 21.81 11.30 -16.69
N ALA A 53 21.51 11.20 -17.98
CA ALA A 53 21.70 9.97 -18.75
C ALA A 53 23.18 9.60 -18.88
N ALA A 54 24.06 10.58 -19.13
CA ALA A 54 25.51 10.36 -19.21
C ALA A 54 26.12 9.98 -17.85
N GLU A 55 25.59 10.53 -16.75
CA GLU A 55 26.00 10.18 -15.38
C GLU A 55 25.50 8.77 -15.01
N GLN A 56 24.31 8.39 -15.46
CA GLN A 56 23.77 7.03 -15.35
C GLN A 56 24.57 6.02 -16.16
N GLU A 57 25.02 6.36 -17.37
CA GLU A 57 25.92 5.51 -18.16
C GLU A 57 27.28 5.35 -17.49
N LYS A 58 27.82 6.40 -16.86
CA LYS A 58 29.06 6.31 -16.08
C LYS A 58 28.90 5.43 -14.84
N ILE A 59 27.75 5.49 -14.16
CA ILE A 59 27.41 4.59 -13.05
C ILE A 59 27.30 3.15 -13.57
N ASN A 60 26.63 2.92 -14.70
CA ASN A 60 26.49 1.60 -15.31
C ASN A 60 27.83 1.05 -15.83
N ALA A 61 28.73 1.90 -16.32
CA ALA A 61 30.08 1.52 -16.76
C ALA A 61 31.04 1.30 -15.57
N ALA A 62 30.87 2.02 -14.47
CA ALA A 62 31.56 1.75 -13.20
C ALA A 62 31.05 0.47 -12.52
N MET A 63 29.79 0.09 -12.79
CA MET A 63 29.21 -1.23 -12.52
C MET A 63 29.58 -2.25 -13.62
N GLY A 64 30.86 -2.29 -14.02
CA GLY A 64 31.38 -3.34 -14.92
C GLY A 64 30.92 -4.74 -14.47
N PRO A 65 30.96 -5.76 -15.36
CA PRO A 65 30.30 -7.03 -15.09
C PRO A 65 30.81 -7.63 -13.78
N LEU A 66 29.98 -7.55 -12.73
CA LEU A 66 30.07 -8.38 -11.52
C LEU A 66 29.66 -9.82 -11.88
N ALA A 67 30.23 -10.35 -12.97
CA ALA A 67 29.93 -11.65 -13.55
C ALA A 67 31.16 -12.58 -13.57
N GLU A 68 32.27 -12.21 -12.91
CA GLU A 68 33.43 -13.09 -12.69
C GLU A 68 33.90 -13.06 -11.23
N ALA A 69 33.00 -13.44 -10.33
CA ALA A 69 33.33 -14.17 -9.12
C ALA A 69 32.08 -14.97 -8.74
N ASP A 70 32.27 -16.23 -8.33
CA ASP A 70 31.26 -17.19 -7.91
C ASP A 70 30.59 -18.02 -9.04
N LYS A 71 31.40 -18.84 -9.72
CA LYS A 71 30.95 -20.20 -10.10
C LYS A 71 30.78 -21.00 -8.81
N ILE A 72 29.65 -20.83 -8.13
CA ILE A 72 29.23 -21.68 -7.02
C ILE A 72 28.54 -22.91 -7.63
N ASP A 73 29.00 -24.08 -7.20
CA ASP A 73 28.45 -25.38 -7.53
C ASP A 73 26.96 -25.43 -7.15
N TYR A 74 26.09 -25.69 -8.13
CA TYR A 74 24.63 -25.64 -8.00
C TYR A 74 24.02 -26.98 -7.56
N ASP A 75 24.74 -27.79 -6.79
CA ASP A 75 24.30 -29.15 -6.42
C ASP A 75 23.51 -29.24 -5.10
N ASP A 76 23.28 -28.13 -4.39
CA ASP A 76 22.60 -28.14 -3.08
C ASP A 76 21.41 -27.14 -2.99
N GLU A 77 20.53 -27.13 -4.00
CA GLU A 77 19.28 -26.34 -3.94
C GLU A 77 18.26 -26.90 -2.92
N ASN A 78 18.51 -28.08 -2.33
CA ASN A 78 17.56 -28.79 -1.47
C ASN A 78 17.87 -28.75 0.04
N LEU A 79 19.07 -28.34 0.50
CA LEU A 79 19.27 -28.10 1.93
C LEU A 79 18.61 -26.78 2.37
N VAL A 80 17.47 -26.90 3.04
CA VAL A 80 16.85 -25.81 3.79
C VAL A 80 17.59 -25.68 5.13
N ILE A 81 18.30 -24.56 5.33
CA ILE A 81 18.94 -24.27 6.61
C ILE A 81 17.87 -23.72 7.56
N PRO A 82 17.64 -24.37 8.72
CA PRO A 82 16.65 -23.90 9.68
C PRO A 82 17.08 -22.57 10.29
N ASP A 83 16.09 -21.73 10.59
CA ASP A 83 16.29 -20.50 11.35
C ASP A 83 16.45 -20.87 12.83
N PRO A 84 17.64 -20.68 13.44
CA PRO A 84 17.88 -21.11 14.82
C PRO A 84 17.00 -20.36 15.82
N ASP A 85 16.47 -19.19 15.44
CA ASP A 85 15.58 -18.44 16.31
C ASP A 85 14.12 -18.84 16.20
N CYS A 86 13.76 -19.64 15.19
CA CYS A 86 12.41 -20.02 14.84
C CYS A 86 12.33 -21.53 14.58
N ASP A 87 12.30 -22.32 15.66
CA ASP A 87 12.03 -23.76 15.62
C ASP A 87 10.51 -24.00 15.78
N PRO A 88 9.81 -24.49 14.74
CA PRO A 88 8.38 -24.81 14.84
C PRO A 88 8.04 -25.89 15.88
N GLU A 89 8.97 -26.81 16.16
CA GLU A 89 8.77 -27.90 17.12
C GLU A 89 9.00 -27.44 18.57
N HIS A 90 9.82 -26.40 18.76
CA HIS A 90 10.16 -25.85 20.07
C HIS A 90 9.95 -24.32 20.11
N PRO A 91 8.70 -23.84 19.98
CA PRO A 91 8.42 -22.42 19.95
C PRO A 91 8.78 -21.75 21.27
N ARG A 92 9.51 -20.63 21.19
CA ARG A 92 9.89 -19.77 22.31
C ARG A 92 8.86 -18.66 22.48
N THR A 93 8.24 -18.61 23.65
CA THR A 93 7.30 -17.53 24.00
C THR A 93 8.04 -16.34 24.59
N VAL A 94 7.51 -15.14 24.37
CA VAL A 94 8.02 -13.92 25.02
C VAL A 94 7.17 -13.54 26.24
N THR A 95 7.81 -12.95 27.23
CA THR A 95 7.20 -12.53 28.49
C THR A 95 7.09 -11.01 28.57
N PHE A 96 6.35 -10.53 29.56
CA PHE A 96 6.29 -9.09 29.86
C PHE A 96 7.67 -8.51 30.23
N SER A 97 8.52 -9.30 30.91
CA SER A 97 9.88 -8.89 31.26
C SER A 97 10.71 -8.58 30.02
N ASP A 98 10.62 -9.42 28.98
CA ASP A 98 11.33 -9.23 27.72
C ASP A 98 10.89 -7.93 27.03
N ILE A 99 9.59 -7.64 27.04
CA ILE A 99 9.04 -6.41 26.45
C ILE A 99 9.44 -5.17 27.26
N SER A 100 9.42 -5.24 28.59
CA SER A 100 9.84 -4.13 29.45
C SER A 100 11.33 -3.80 29.28
N THR A 101 12.15 -4.84 29.14
CA THR A 101 13.58 -4.71 28.81
C THR A 101 13.76 -4.11 27.43
N ALA A 102 12.96 -4.54 26.45
CA ALA A 102 12.96 -3.96 25.12
C ALA A 102 12.64 -2.48 25.12
N MET A 103 11.59 -2.06 25.84
CA MET A 103 11.24 -0.65 25.98
C MET A 103 12.40 0.16 26.53
N PHE A 104 13.05 -0.31 27.60
CA PHE A 104 14.19 0.38 28.19
C PHE A 104 15.35 0.53 27.20
N ASN A 105 15.73 -0.55 26.51
CA ASN A 105 16.89 -0.57 25.62
C ASN A 105 16.69 0.25 24.34
N ILE A 106 15.48 0.27 23.78
CA ILE A 106 15.20 0.97 22.52
C ILE A 106 14.67 2.39 22.70
N LYS A 107 14.38 2.81 23.96
CA LYS A 107 13.89 4.16 24.29
C LYS A 107 14.72 5.25 23.61
N VAL A 108 16.04 5.06 23.56
CA VAL A 108 16.92 5.90 22.74
C VAL A 108 16.99 5.30 21.35
N GLY A 109 16.53 6.06 20.36
CA GLY A 109 16.64 5.74 18.93
C GLY A 109 15.39 5.11 18.31
N ILE A 110 14.29 5.00 19.06
CA ILE A 110 12.93 4.82 18.53
C ILE A 110 12.12 6.07 18.81
N THR A 111 11.32 6.49 17.83
CA THR A 111 10.40 7.61 18.03
C THR A 111 9.22 7.17 18.88
N HIS A 112 8.90 7.93 19.93
CA HIS A 112 7.65 7.73 20.68
C HIS A 112 6.48 8.27 19.85
N THR A 113 5.78 7.40 19.13
CA THR A 113 4.75 7.82 18.17
C THR A 113 3.45 8.21 18.88
N PRO A 114 2.69 9.16 18.32
CA PRO A 114 1.43 9.59 18.92
C PRO A 114 0.34 8.51 18.81
N CYS A 115 -0.48 8.41 19.87
CA CYS A 115 -1.74 7.67 19.93
C CYS A 115 -2.87 8.69 20.14
N THR A 116 -3.48 9.16 19.05
CA THR A 116 -4.39 10.33 19.08
C THR A 116 -5.81 9.95 18.68
N LYS A 117 -6.81 10.56 19.32
CA LYS A 117 -8.23 10.37 18.99
C LYS A 117 -8.54 10.99 17.62
N SER A 118 -9.24 10.25 16.77
CA SER A 118 -9.82 10.76 15.54
C SER A 118 -11.25 11.21 15.77
N LEU A 119 -11.49 12.53 15.81
CA LEU A 119 -12.83 13.06 16.11
C LEU A 119 -13.86 12.70 15.05
N GLN A 120 -13.50 12.83 13.77
CA GLN A 120 -14.42 12.58 12.65
C GLN A 120 -14.78 11.10 12.54
N LEU A 121 -13.78 10.22 12.55
CA LEU A 121 -14.02 8.78 12.44
C LEU A 121 -14.70 8.24 13.70
N SER A 122 -14.40 8.82 14.88
CA SER A 122 -15.12 8.44 16.11
C SER A 122 -16.61 8.73 16.01
N SER A 123 -16.98 9.94 15.57
CA SER A 123 -18.38 10.32 15.38
C SER A 123 -19.07 9.49 14.31
N LEU A 124 -18.36 9.14 13.23
CA LEU A 124 -18.91 8.40 12.10
C LEU A 124 -19.27 6.95 12.48
N TYR A 125 -18.44 6.30 13.28
CA TYR A 125 -18.63 4.88 13.63
C TYR A 125 -19.21 4.65 15.03
N GLY A 126 -19.44 5.72 15.80
CA GLY A 126 -19.97 5.62 17.16
C GLY A 126 -19.02 4.88 18.10
N MET A 127 -17.72 5.05 17.91
CA MET A 127 -16.65 4.44 18.71
C MET A 127 -15.65 5.55 19.05
N ASP A 128 -15.02 5.51 20.22
CA ASP A 128 -13.92 6.42 20.53
C ASP A 128 -12.63 5.88 19.90
N LEU A 129 -12.38 6.26 18.64
CA LEU A 129 -11.27 5.73 17.83
C LEU A 129 -9.98 6.52 18.07
N TYR A 130 -8.93 5.80 18.46
CA TYR A 130 -7.57 6.29 18.60
C TYR A 130 -6.66 5.61 17.59
N PHE A 131 -5.70 6.35 17.04
CA PHE A 131 -4.72 5.82 16.10
C PHE A 131 -3.33 5.87 16.70
N LYS A 132 -2.70 4.70 16.85
CA LYS A 132 -1.28 4.58 17.15
C LYS A 132 -0.48 4.69 15.84
N LYS A 133 0.14 5.85 15.61
CA LYS A 133 0.67 6.28 14.31
C LYS A 133 2.11 5.79 14.06
N GLU A 134 2.30 4.47 13.98
CA GLU A 134 3.61 3.85 13.74
C GLU A 134 4.20 4.15 12.35
N TYR A 135 3.38 4.57 11.39
CA TYR A 135 3.87 5.09 10.11
C TYR A 135 4.73 6.37 10.24
N LEU A 136 4.75 7.02 11.42
CA LEU A 136 5.60 8.18 11.71
C LEU A 136 7.00 7.81 12.24
N GLN A 137 7.33 6.53 12.34
CA GLN A 137 8.72 6.12 12.55
C GLN A 137 9.59 6.56 11.36
N VAL A 138 10.92 6.65 11.56
CA VAL A 138 11.85 7.26 10.58
C VAL A 138 11.85 6.55 9.23
N THR A 139 11.77 5.22 9.26
CA THR A 139 11.67 4.31 8.12
C THR A 139 10.23 4.06 7.68
N GLY A 140 9.26 4.75 8.30
CA GLY A 140 7.86 4.71 7.92
C GLY A 140 7.07 3.52 8.47
N SER A 141 7.58 2.78 9.46
CA SER A 141 6.81 1.67 10.07
C SER A 141 7.30 1.24 11.46
N PHE A 142 6.46 0.45 12.13
CA PHE A 142 6.75 -0.15 13.44
C PHE A 142 7.96 -1.11 13.47
N LYS A 143 8.43 -1.60 12.32
CA LYS A 143 9.49 -2.63 12.24
C LYS A 143 10.81 -2.19 12.88
N GLU A 144 11.02 -0.89 13.02
CA GLU A 144 12.15 -0.29 13.74
C GLU A 144 12.33 -0.86 15.15
N ARG A 145 11.24 -1.09 15.88
CA ARG A 145 11.31 -1.46 17.29
C ARG A 145 11.99 -2.81 17.49
N GLY A 146 11.47 -3.86 16.86
CA GLY A 146 12.08 -5.18 16.89
C GLY A 146 13.43 -5.22 16.18
N ALA A 147 13.62 -4.52 15.07
CA ALA A 147 14.91 -4.49 14.38
C ALA A 147 16.00 -3.88 15.29
N ARG A 148 15.73 -2.73 15.91
CA ARG A 148 16.65 -2.09 16.84
C ARG A 148 16.91 -2.95 18.07
N TYR A 149 15.88 -3.56 18.63
CA TYR A 149 16.04 -4.42 19.81
C TYR A 149 16.90 -5.65 19.50
N ALA A 150 16.62 -6.35 18.40
CA ALA A 150 17.42 -7.49 17.95
C ALA A 150 18.88 -7.10 17.70
N LEU A 151 19.13 -5.96 17.05
CA LEU A 151 20.49 -5.44 16.84
C LEU A 151 21.21 -5.07 18.14
N SER A 152 20.47 -4.61 19.17
CA SER A 152 21.05 -4.28 20.48
C SER A 152 21.46 -5.52 21.28
N HIS A 153 20.90 -6.69 20.97
CA HIS A 153 21.16 -7.97 21.64
C HIS A 153 22.27 -8.80 20.99
N LEU A 154 22.84 -8.33 19.88
CA LEU A 154 23.98 -9.00 19.26
C LEU A 154 25.18 -9.01 20.18
N THR A 155 25.85 -10.15 20.26
CA THR A 155 27.19 -10.26 20.84
C THR A 155 28.19 -9.39 20.06
N ASP A 156 29.33 -9.06 20.67
CA ASP A 156 30.37 -8.28 19.99
C ASP A 156 30.87 -8.96 18.70
N GLN A 157 30.93 -10.30 18.69
CA GLN A 157 31.32 -11.07 17.50
C GLN A 157 30.27 -10.97 16.39
N GLU A 158 28.98 -11.13 16.72
CA GLU A 158 27.90 -10.98 15.74
C GLU A 158 27.80 -9.55 15.23
N ARG A 159 28.01 -8.56 16.11
CA ARG A 159 28.04 -7.13 15.75
C ARG A 159 29.14 -6.83 14.74
N GLN A 160 30.35 -7.37 14.95
CA GLN A 160 31.48 -7.17 14.05
C GLN A 160 31.27 -7.87 12.70
N ARG A 161 30.73 -9.10 12.69
CA ARG A 161 30.45 -9.84 11.45
C ARG A 161 29.29 -9.22 10.66
N GLY A 162 28.28 -8.72 11.37
CA GLY A 162 27.07 -8.16 10.81
C GLY A 162 25.93 -9.16 10.70
N VAL A 163 24.80 -8.64 10.22
CA VAL A 163 23.53 -9.36 10.12
C VAL A 163 23.08 -9.54 8.69
N ILE A 164 22.22 -10.53 8.47
CA ILE A 164 21.55 -10.77 7.20
C ILE A 164 20.04 -10.95 7.41
N ALA A 165 19.23 -10.45 6.48
CA ALA A 165 17.80 -10.71 6.47
C ALA A 165 17.27 -10.90 5.04
N ALA A 166 16.17 -11.64 4.91
CA ALA A 166 15.40 -11.70 3.68
C ALA A 166 14.13 -10.88 3.83
N SER A 167 14.06 -9.74 3.16
CA SER A 167 12.88 -8.87 3.18
C SER A 167 12.93 -7.90 2.02
N ALA A 168 11.82 -7.78 1.30
CA ALA A 168 11.61 -6.75 0.28
C ALA A 168 10.80 -5.56 0.82
N GLY A 169 10.73 -5.37 2.14
CA GLY A 169 9.73 -4.53 2.79
C GLY A 169 10.23 -3.78 4.01
N ASN A 170 9.30 -3.48 4.91
CA ASN A 170 9.51 -2.62 6.09
C ASN A 170 10.63 -3.13 7.03
N HIS A 171 10.80 -4.44 7.15
CA HIS A 171 11.88 -5.03 7.95
C HIS A 171 13.28 -4.73 7.38
N ALA A 172 13.44 -4.79 6.06
CA ALA A 172 14.71 -4.44 5.41
C ALA A 172 15.10 -2.98 5.67
N LEU A 173 14.14 -2.05 5.57
CA LEU A 173 14.36 -0.64 5.83
C LEU A 173 14.77 -0.39 7.28
N ALA A 174 14.00 -0.93 8.22
CA ALA A 174 14.27 -0.83 9.66
C ALA A 174 15.65 -1.38 10.04
N LEU A 175 15.98 -2.58 9.55
CA LEU A 175 17.26 -3.22 9.83
C LEU A 175 18.43 -2.42 9.24
N SER A 176 18.31 -1.96 8.00
CA SER A 176 19.35 -1.16 7.34
C SER A 176 19.58 0.17 8.05
N TYR A 177 18.50 0.89 8.40
CA TYR A 177 18.57 2.16 9.09
C TYR A 177 19.23 2.03 10.48
N HIS A 178 18.76 1.08 11.30
CA HIS A 178 19.32 0.90 12.64
C HIS A 178 20.70 0.27 12.63
N GLY A 179 21.00 -0.63 11.68
CA GLY A 179 22.33 -1.17 11.49
C GLY A 179 23.35 -0.06 11.25
N LYS A 180 23.06 0.87 10.34
CA LYS A 180 23.87 2.08 10.13
C LYS A 180 24.04 2.88 11.42
N SER A 181 22.95 3.15 12.14
CA SER A 181 22.99 3.95 13.36
C SER A 181 23.82 3.34 14.48
N LEU A 182 23.93 2.00 14.50
CA LEU A 182 24.63 1.22 15.52
C LEU A 182 26.02 0.74 15.06
N GLY A 183 26.45 1.10 13.83
CA GLY A 183 27.72 0.68 13.25
C GLY A 183 27.79 -0.83 12.92
N ILE A 184 26.66 -1.45 12.62
CA ILE A 184 26.53 -2.90 12.37
C ILE A 184 26.35 -3.12 10.86
N PRO A 185 27.21 -3.91 10.20
CA PRO A 185 27.02 -4.26 8.80
C PRO A 185 25.71 -5.00 8.58
N VAL A 186 24.93 -4.57 7.59
CA VAL A 186 23.63 -5.18 7.24
C VAL A 186 23.66 -5.67 5.81
N THR A 187 23.30 -6.94 5.62
CA THR A 187 23.01 -7.51 4.31
C THR A 187 21.52 -7.81 4.19
N VAL A 188 20.89 -7.38 3.11
CA VAL A 188 19.47 -7.65 2.84
C VAL A 188 19.32 -8.34 1.50
N VAL A 189 18.72 -9.53 1.54
CA VAL A 189 18.39 -10.31 0.35
C VAL A 189 16.95 -10.00 -0.04
N MET A 190 16.75 -9.57 -1.27
CA MET A 190 15.46 -9.24 -1.85
C MET A 190 15.22 -10.07 -3.10
N PRO A 191 13.96 -10.41 -3.45
CA PRO A 191 13.64 -11.00 -4.73
C PRO A 191 13.97 -10.04 -5.88
N VAL A 192 14.20 -10.58 -7.07
CA VAL A 192 14.68 -9.80 -8.24
C VAL A 192 13.71 -8.70 -8.71
N PHE A 193 12.43 -8.79 -8.36
CA PHE A 193 11.39 -7.81 -8.67
C PHE A 193 11.06 -6.88 -7.50
N ALA A 194 11.90 -6.84 -6.46
CA ALA A 194 11.68 -5.93 -5.34
C ALA A 194 11.59 -4.46 -5.82
N PRO A 195 10.70 -3.64 -5.23
CA PRO A 195 10.55 -2.24 -5.64
C PRO A 195 11.86 -1.46 -5.58
N ILE A 196 12.18 -0.75 -6.67
CA ILE A 196 13.44 0.03 -6.82
C ILE A 196 13.62 1.03 -5.68
N MET A 197 12.53 1.65 -5.22
CA MET A 197 12.55 2.57 -4.08
C MET A 197 13.11 1.89 -2.82
N LYS A 198 12.68 0.67 -2.50
CA LYS A 198 13.10 -0.06 -1.29
C LYS A 198 14.56 -0.51 -1.39
N ILE A 199 15.00 -0.92 -2.59
CA ILE A 199 16.41 -1.22 -2.87
C ILE A 199 17.28 0.02 -2.66
N SER A 200 16.86 1.16 -3.21
CA SER A 200 17.60 2.42 -3.15
C SER A 200 17.72 2.94 -1.72
N LEU A 201 16.63 2.88 -0.93
CA LEU A 201 16.63 3.27 0.48
C LEU A 201 17.56 2.40 1.32
N CYS A 202 17.50 1.07 1.18
CA CYS A 202 18.40 0.18 1.92
C CYS A 202 19.88 0.47 1.60
N ARG A 203 20.21 0.68 0.32
CA ARG A 203 21.57 1.09 -0.10
C ARG A 203 21.96 2.46 0.45
N GLY A 204 21.04 3.43 0.48
CA GLY A 204 21.27 4.75 1.09
C GLY A 204 21.54 4.69 2.60
N TYR A 205 20.99 3.68 3.27
CA TYR A 205 21.33 3.32 4.64
C TYR A 205 22.62 2.49 4.76
N GLY A 206 23.36 2.26 3.67
CA GLY A 206 24.64 1.54 3.72
C GLY A 206 24.51 0.02 3.82
N ALA A 207 23.31 -0.53 3.60
CA ALA A 207 23.15 -1.98 3.56
C ALA A 207 23.60 -2.57 2.21
N THR A 208 24.22 -3.74 2.28
CA THR A 208 24.50 -4.57 1.11
C THR A 208 23.20 -5.21 0.64
N VAL A 209 22.71 -4.83 -0.54
CA VAL A 209 21.47 -5.39 -1.11
C VAL A 209 21.81 -6.43 -2.17
N ILE A 210 21.36 -7.67 -1.95
CA ILE A 210 21.50 -8.79 -2.88
C ILE A 210 20.14 -9.12 -3.49
N LEU A 211 20.05 -9.14 -4.82
CA LEU A 211 18.82 -9.50 -5.54
C LEU A 211 18.89 -10.97 -5.95
N LYS A 212 18.19 -11.85 -5.23
CA LYS A 212 18.17 -13.29 -5.49
C LYS A 212 16.81 -13.90 -5.15
N GLY A 213 16.36 -14.82 -5.99
CA GLY A 213 15.09 -15.53 -5.84
C GLY A 213 13.93 -14.89 -6.61
N ASN A 214 13.01 -15.74 -7.03
CA ASN A 214 11.76 -15.38 -7.73
C ASN A 214 10.56 -15.23 -6.78
N ASN A 215 10.80 -15.28 -5.48
CA ASN A 215 9.85 -14.96 -4.42
C ASN A 215 10.61 -14.75 -3.10
N ILE A 216 9.91 -14.33 -2.06
CA ILE A 216 10.51 -14.08 -0.74
C ILE A 216 11.04 -15.36 -0.07
N SER A 217 10.42 -16.51 -0.31
CA SER A 217 10.89 -17.79 0.26
C SER A 217 12.26 -18.15 -0.31
N LYS A 218 12.45 -18.07 -1.63
CA LYS A 218 13.73 -18.35 -2.28
C LYS A 218 14.81 -17.33 -1.90
N ALA A 219 14.42 -16.07 -1.68
CA ALA A 219 15.32 -15.06 -1.10
C ALA A 219 15.75 -15.42 0.33
N LYS A 220 14.82 -15.96 1.15
CA LYS A 220 15.11 -16.46 2.50
C LYS A 220 16.08 -17.64 2.47
N ASP A 221 15.82 -18.65 1.64
CA ASP A 221 16.70 -19.82 1.52
C ASP A 221 18.14 -19.40 1.18
N TYR A 222 18.29 -18.47 0.24
CA TYR A 222 19.59 -17.90 -0.12
C TYR A 222 20.22 -17.11 1.04
N ALA A 223 19.45 -16.26 1.73
CA ALA A 223 19.93 -15.50 2.88
C ALA A 223 20.43 -16.41 4.02
N MET A 224 19.74 -17.52 4.27
CA MET A 224 20.14 -18.50 5.30
C MET A 224 21.45 -19.20 4.92
N ARG A 225 21.61 -19.62 3.66
CA ARG A 225 22.86 -20.21 3.15
C ARG A 225 24.03 -19.25 3.26
N LEU A 226 23.85 -18.03 2.74
CA LEU A 226 24.89 -17.00 2.79
C LEU A 226 25.23 -16.60 4.24
N GLY A 227 24.22 -16.55 5.12
CA GLY A 227 24.41 -16.27 6.53
C GLY A 227 25.27 -17.33 7.22
N LYS A 228 24.98 -18.61 6.96
CA LYS A 228 25.80 -19.72 7.47
C LYS A 228 27.23 -19.69 6.94
N GLU A 229 27.40 -19.46 5.63
CA GLU A 229 28.70 -19.43 4.95
C GLU A 229 29.59 -18.28 5.46
N LYS A 230 29.03 -17.07 5.56
CA LYS A 230 29.76 -15.86 5.97
C LYS A 230 29.72 -15.59 7.47
N GLY A 231 29.07 -16.45 8.25
CA GLY A 231 28.89 -16.29 9.69
C GLY A 231 28.08 -15.06 10.10
N LEU A 232 27.15 -14.60 9.24
CA LEU A 232 26.24 -13.49 9.52
C LEU A 232 25.03 -13.98 10.31
N LYS A 233 24.62 -13.22 11.33
CA LYS A 233 23.42 -13.55 12.11
C LYS A 233 22.16 -13.25 11.27
N TYR A 234 21.33 -14.26 11.04
CA TYR A 234 20.04 -14.04 10.39
C TYR A 234 19.08 -13.35 11.37
N VAL A 235 18.42 -12.27 10.92
CA VAL A 235 17.42 -11.54 11.70
C VAL A 235 16.05 -11.73 11.05
N ASN A 236 15.27 -12.66 11.61
CA ASN A 236 13.90 -12.91 11.18
C ASN A 236 13.06 -11.63 11.34
N GLY A 237 12.16 -11.34 10.41
CA GLY A 237 11.38 -10.09 10.42
C GLY A 237 10.11 -10.12 11.27
N TYR A 238 9.70 -11.27 11.77
CA TYR A 238 8.42 -11.39 12.48
C TYR A 238 8.38 -12.46 13.56
N ASP A 239 9.20 -13.51 13.54
CA ASP A 239 9.04 -14.65 14.46
C ASP A 239 10.17 -14.83 15.48
N ALA A 240 11.25 -14.06 15.42
CA ALA A 240 12.29 -14.15 16.45
C ALA A 240 11.85 -13.51 17.78
N PRO A 241 12.17 -14.07 18.96
CA PRO A 241 11.76 -13.52 20.26
C PRO A 241 12.09 -12.04 20.46
N ASP A 242 13.29 -11.61 20.06
CA ASP A 242 13.68 -10.20 20.14
C ASP A 242 12.79 -9.28 19.28
N ILE A 243 12.35 -9.78 18.13
CA ILE A 243 11.45 -9.04 17.26
C ILE A 243 10.11 -8.87 17.96
N LEU A 244 9.54 -9.96 18.50
CA LEU A 244 8.27 -9.95 19.25
C LEU A 244 8.36 -8.98 20.44
N ALA A 245 9.42 -9.08 21.24
CA ALA A 245 9.64 -8.24 22.42
C ALA A 245 9.71 -6.75 22.05
N GLY A 246 10.50 -6.41 21.02
CA GLY A 246 10.58 -5.04 20.51
C GLY A 246 9.22 -4.52 20.02
N GLN A 247 8.44 -5.35 19.30
CA GLN A 247 7.12 -4.91 18.83
C GLN A 247 6.13 -4.69 19.98
N GLY A 248 6.25 -5.48 21.05
CA GLY A 248 5.41 -5.35 22.24
C GLY A 248 5.52 -4.01 22.96
N THR A 249 6.60 -3.26 22.74
CA THR A 249 6.77 -1.91 23.30
C THR A 249 5.65 -0.96 22.86
N ILE A 250 5.03 -1.21 21.69
CA ILE A 250 3.85 -0.46 21.22
C ILE A 250 2.69 -0.61 22.21
N GLY A 251 2.49 -1.80 22.77
CA GLY A 251 1.42 -2.06 23.73
C GLY A 251 1.60 -1.26 25.02
N LEU A 252 2.85 -1.09 25.49
CA LEU A 252 3.16 -0.25 26.64
C LEU A 252 2.84 1.22 26.36
N GLU A 253 3.25 1.74 25.20
CA GLU A 253 2.96 3.14 24.82
C GLU A 253 1.46 3.39 24.63
N ILE A 254 0.71 2.40 24.13
CA ILE A 254 -0.75 2.50 24.02
C ILE A 254 -1.38 2.66 25.41
N LEU A 255 -0.95 1.86 26.39
CA LEU A 255 -1.48 1.94 27.75
C LEU A 255 -1.05 3.21 28.49
N GLU A 256 0.11 3.77 28.16
CA GLU A 256 0.53 5.07 28.68
C GLU A 256 -0.35 6.21 28.10
N GLN A 257 -0.61 6.18 26.79
CA GLN A 257 -1.30 7.27 26.09
C GLN A 257 -2.83 7.16 26.14
N VAL A 258 -3.38 5.95 26.28
CA VAL A 258 -4.82 5.65 26.40
C VAL A 258 -5.04 4.63 27.53
N PRO A 259 -4.92 5.03 28.81
CA PRO A 259 -4.93 4.10 29.96
C PRO A 259 -6.23 3.31 30.12
N ASP A 260 -7.35 3.84 29.62
CA ASP A 260 -8.68 3.26 29.67
C ASP A 260 -9.17 2.68 28.34
N VAL A 261 -8.23 2.25 27.47
CA VAL A 261 -8.56 1.53 26.23
C VAL A 261 -9.35 0.24 26.49
N ASP A 262 -10.42 0.02 25.72
CA ASP A 262 -11.26 -1.17 25.81
C ASP A 262 -10.82 -2.27 24.82
N ALA A 263 -10.32 -1.87 23.64
CA ALA A 263 -9.86 -2.79 22.61
C ALA A 263 -8.69 -2.22 21.79
N VAL A 264 -7.75 -3.09 21.40
CA VAL A 264 -6.66 -2.78 20.47
C VAL A 264 -6.79 -3.67 19.24
N LEU A 265 -6.93 -3.04 18.07
CA LEU A 265 -6.95 -3.72 16.77
C LEU A 265 -5.52 -3.79 16.22
N VAL A 266 -5.04 -5.01 16.03
CA VAL A 266 -3.65 -5.27 15.65
C VAL A 266 -3.60 -5.97 14.28
N PRO A 267 -2.96 -5.36 13.27
CA PRO A 267 -2.75 -6.04 12.00
C PRO A 267 -1.91 -7.31 12.15
N VAL A 268 -2.32 -8.40 11.50
CA VAL A 268 -1.67 -9.72 11.61
C VAL A 268 -1.20 -10.19 10.24
N GLY A 269 0.10 -10.48 10.16
CA GLY A 269 0.71 -11.27 9.09
C GLY A 269 1.45 -12.44 9.73
N GLY A 270 2.78 -12.35 9.88
CA GLY A 270 3.58 -13.37 10.57
C GLY A 270 3.33 -13.50 12.09
N GLY A 271 2.51 -12.64 12.69
CA GLY A 271 2.09 -12.73 14.10
C GLY A 271 2.94 -11.98 15.13
N GLY A 272 4.17 -11.55 14.79
CA GLY A 272 5.08 -10.95 15.78
C GLY A 272 4.56 -9.69 16.48
N LEU A 273 3.84 -8.83 15.75
CA LEU A 273 3.25 -7.62 16.33
C LEU A 273 2.15 -7.94 17.35
N ILE A 274 1.18 -8.78 16.97
CA ILE A 274 0.07 -9.15 17.87
C ILE A 274 0.56 -9.94 19.07
N ALA A 275 1.56 -10.81 18.91
CA ALA A 275 2.18 -11.52 20.02
C ALA A 275 2.77 -10.55 21.05
N GLY A 276 3.64 -9.63 20.63
CA GLY A 276 4.25 -8.66 21.53
C GLY A 276 3.22 -7.73 22.18
N VAL A 277 2.32 -7.14 21.39
CA VAL A 277 1.30 -6.21 21.89
C VAL A 277 0.35 -6.92 22.87
N ALA A 278 -0.05 -8.16 22.58
CA ALA A 278 -0.93 -8.92 23.44
C ALA A 278 -0.30 -9.17 24.82
N VAL A 279 0.97 -9.58 24.87
CA VAL A 279 1.67 -9.81 26.15
C VAL A 279 1.74 -8.51 26.96
N ALA A 280 2.16 -7.40 26.34
CA ALA A 280 2.24 -6.11 27.02
C ALA A 280 0.90 -5.67 27.60
N VAL A 281 -0.16 -5.71 26.77
CA VAL A 281 -1.47 -5.19 27.14
C VAL A 281 -2.19 -6.12 28.12
N LYS A 282 -2.19 -7.43 27.89
CA LYS A 282 -2.92 -8.38 28.75
C LYS A 282 -2.29 -8.53 30.14
N THR A 283 -0.98 -8.33 30.27
CA THR A 283 -0.32 -8.32 31.59
C THR A 283 -0.76 -7.12 32.43
N LEU A 284 -0.85 -5.92 31.83
CA LEU A 284 -1.16 -4.69 32.57
C LEU A 284 -2.66 -4.37 32.64
N LYS A 285 -3.43 -4.79 31.62
CA LYS A 285 -4.86 -4.51 31.48
C LYS A 285 -5.59 -5.73 30.91
N LYS A 286 -5.71 -6.78 31.73
CA LYS A 286 -6.28 -8.10 31.36
C LYS A 286 -7.63 -8.05 30.63
N HIS A 287 -8.47 -7.06 30.93
CA HIS A 287 -9.81 -6.91 30.35
C HIS A 287 -9.82 -6.17 29.00
N CYS A 288 -8.74 -5.51 28.59
CA CYS A 288 -8.64 -4.91 27.26
C CYS A 288 -8.65 -6.03 26.21
N GLN A 289 -9.49 -5.89 25.18
CA GLN A 289 -9.57 -6.85 24.09
C GLN A 289 -8.40 -6.65 23.13
N ILE A 290 -7.77 -7.74 22.68
CA ILE A 290 -6.78 -7.78 21.61
C ILE A 290 -7.39 -8.52 20.44
N ILE A 291 -7.60 -7.79 19.36
CA ILE A 291 -8.29 -8.29 18.17
C ILE A 291 -7.31 -8.23 17.00
N GLY A 292 -7.00 -9.40 16.45
CA GLY A 292 -6.20 -9.51 15.24
C GLY A 292 -7.02 -9.16 14.01
N VAL A 293 -6.40 -8.49 13.04
CA VAL A 293 -7.04 -8.19 11.76
C VAL A 293 -6.13 -8.66 10.61
N GLU A 294 -6.66 -9.55 9.77
CA GLU A 294 -5.99 -10.09 8.59
C GLU A 294 -6.68 -9.63 7.30
N SER A 295 -5.95 -9.59 6.19
CA SER A 295 -6.62 -9.59 4.87
C SER A 295 -7.17 -10.99 4.62
N GLU A 296 -8.39 -11.08 4.09
CA GLU A 296 -8.99 -12.35 3.71
C GLU A 296 -8.16 -13.12 2.67
N THR A 297 -7.39 -12.39 1.86
CA THR A 297 -6.50 -12.96 0.82
C THR A 297 -5.28 -13.71 1.38
N CYS A 298 -4.98 -13.55 2.69
CA CYS A 298 -3.89 -14.24 3.38
C CYS A 298 -4.16 -14.36 4.89
N ALA A 299 -5.22 -15.06 5.29
CA ALA A 299 -5.63 -15.22 6.69
C ALA A 299 -4.92 -16.41 7.39
N SER A 300 -3.59 -16.38 7.47
CA SER A 300 -2.77 -17.51 7.97
C SER A 300 -2.91 -17.75 9.47
N PHE A 301 -3.10 -16.71 10.27
CA PHE A 301 -3.33 -16.82 11.71
C PHE A 301 -4.72 -17.41 11.99
N THR A 302 -5.75 -16.95 11.29
CA THR A 302 -7.11 -17.54 11.37
C THR A 302 -7.09 -19.02 11.03
N ALA A 303 -6.36 -19.42 9.99
CA ALA A 303 -6.21 -20.82 9.61
C ALA A 303 -5.48 -21.64 10.69
N ALA A 304 -4.41 -21.08 11.27
CA ALA A 304 -3.67 -21.70 12.35
C ALA A 304 -4.51 -21.87 13.64
N LEU A 305 -5.35 -20.89 13.98
CA LEU A 305 -6.29 -21.02 15.11
C LEU A 305 -7.26 -22.18 14.92
N LYS A 306 -7.82 -22.33 13.70
CA LYS A 306 -8.76 -23.42 13.37
C LYS A 306 -8.10 -24.80 13.43
N LYS A 307 -6.84 -24.91 13.03
CA LYS A 307 -6.08 -26.18 13.07
C LYS A 307 -5.39 -26.45 14.41
N GLY A 308 -5.20 -25.42 15.21
CA GLY A 308 -4.51 -25.49 16.50
C GLY A 308 -2.99 -25.33 16.44
N HIS A 309 -2.40 -25.26 15.25
CA HIS A 309 -0.97 -25.08 14.97
C HIS A 309 -0.74 -24.29 13.66
N PRO A 310 0.44 -23.68 13.44
CA PRO A 310 0.76 -23.01 12.18
C PRO A 310 0.58 -23.92 10.96
N ILE A 311 -0.07 -23.40 9.93
CA ILE A 311 -0.25 -24.05 8.62
C ILE A 311 -0.08 -23.03 7.51
N GLY A 312 0.33 -23.50 6.33
CA GLY A 312 0.36 -22.69 5.13
C GLY A 312 -1.03 -22.45 4.56
N VAL A 313 -1.27 -21.24 4.06
CA VAL A 313 -2.47 -20.87 3.29
C VAL A 313 -2.09 -20.42 1.89
N GLU A 314 -3.05 -20.50 0.97
CA GLU A 314 -2.89 -19.88 -0.34
C GLU A 314 -2.89 -18.35 -0.20
N LEU A 315 -2.03 -17.70 -0.97
CA LEU A 315 -1.89 -16.25 -1.02
C LEU A 315 -2.36 -15.76 -2.39
N SER A 316 -3.25 -14.78 -2.38
CA SER A 316 -3.60 -14.00 -3.58
C SER A 316 -3.14 -12.53 -3.45
N SER A 317 -3.33 -11.74 -4.51
CA SER A 317 -2.88 -10.35 -4.53
C SER A 317 -3.64 -9.50 -3.51
N THR A 318 -2.92 -8.66 -2.76
CA THR A 318 -3.49 -7.82 -1.70
C THR A 318 -2.88 -6.44 -1.64
N LEU A 319 -3.68 -5.45 -1.24
CA LEU A 319 -3.26 -4.10 -0.84
C LEU A 319 -2.51 -4.11 0.51
N ALA A 320 -2.71 -5.15 1.33
CA ALA A 320 -2.03 -5.34 2.60
C ALA A 320 -0.79 -6.25 2.45
N ASP A 321 0.15 -5.85 1.58
CA ASP A 321 1.37 -6.61 1.27
C ASP A 321 2.20 -6.98 2.51
N GLY A 322 2.25 -6.09 3.51
CA GLY A 322 2.91 -6.35 4.80
C GLY A 322 2.29 -7.48 5.64
N LEU A 323 1.06 -7.91 5.30
CA LEU A 323 0.34 -9.01 5.96
C LEU A 323 0.35 -10.30 5.14
N ALA A 324 0.88 -10.29 3.91
CA ALA A 324 0.94 -11.42 2.99
C ALA A 324 1.99 -12.47 3.43
N VAL A 325 1.76 -13.09 4.59
CA VAL A 325 2.63 -14.12 5.19
C VAL A 325 1.84 -15.43 5.24
N PRO A 326 2.06 -16.35 4.28
CA PRO A 326 1.25 -17.57 4.11
C PRO A 326 1.26 -18.53 5.30
N THR A 327 2.26 -18.44 6.18
CA THR A 327 2.36 -19.27 7.38
C THR A 327 2.72 -18.37 8.55
N VAL A 328 1.85 -18.31 9.57
CA VAL A 328 2.14 -17.60 10.82
C VAL A 328 3.40 -18.17 11.48
N GLY A 329 4.18 -17.33 12.15
CA GLY A 329 5.33 -17.76 12.92
C GLY A 329 4.98 -18.65 14.12
N GLY A 330 5.83 -19.61 14.44
CA GLY A 330 5.62 -20.57 15.53
C GLY A 330 5.70 -19.92 16.90
N ASN A 331 6.74 -19.10 17.14
CA ASN A 331 6.91 -18.34 18.38
C ASN A 331 5.76 -17.35 18.57
N SER A 332 5.40 -16.67 17.48
CA SER A 332 4.32 -15.68 17.42
C SER A 332 2.97 -16.31 17.75
N PHE A 333 2.64 -17.43 17.12
CA PHE A 333 1.37 -18.13 17.34
C PHE A 333 1.28 -18.67 18.77
N GLN A 334 2.33 -19.33 19.26
CA GLN A 334 2.35 -19.90 20.61
C GLN A 334 2.24 -18.81 21.69
N THR A 335 2.86 -17.65 21.46
CA THR A 335 2.76 -16.50 22.37
C THR A 335 1.36 -15.88 22.34
N ALA A 336 0.78 -15.65 21.16
CA ALA A 336 -0.45 -14.88 21.01
C ALA A 336 -1.72 -15.70 21.29
N LYS A 337 -1.80 -16.96 20.80
CA LYS A 337 -2.99 -17.82 20.88
C LYS A 337 -3.68 -17.85 22.26
N PRO A 338 -2.98 -17.99 23.40
CA PRO A 338 -3.65 -18.09 24.71
C PRO A 338 -4.20 -16.76 25.24
N ILE A 339 -3.83 -15.62 24.66
CA ILE A 339 -4.06 -14.29 25.25
C ILE A 339 -4.77 -13.30 24.31
N ILE A 340 -5.00 -13.63 23.05
CA ILE A 340 -5.84 -12.81 22.16
C ILE A 340 -7.31 -13.19 22.29
N ASP A 341 -8.21 -12.25 22.00
CA ASP A 341 -9.66 -12.45 22.16
C ASP A 341 -10.33 -12.93 20.86
N GLU A 342 -9.94 -12.37 19.72
CA GLU A 342 -10.54 -12.69 18.42
C GLU A 342 -9.59 -12.35 17.26
N VAL A 343 -9.79 -12.97 16.10
CA VAL A 343 -9.17 -12.55 14.82
C VAL A 343 -10.28 -12.43 13.77
N VAL A 344 -10.30 -11.28 13.07
CA VAL A 344 -11.26 -11.00 12.00
C VAL A 344 -10.54 -10.78 10.68
N THR A 345 -11.24 -11.04 9.57
CA THR A 345 -10.73 -10.81 8.21
C THR A 345 -11.48 -9.66 7.52
N VAL A 346 -10.77 -8.96 6.63
CA VAL A 346 -11.32 -7.86 5.82
C VAL A 346 -11.06 -8.07 4.34
N HIS A 347 -12.01 -7.63 3.51
CA HIS A 347 -11.90 -7.66 2.05
C HIS A 347 -11.08 -6.47 1.52
N GLU A 348 -10.51 -6.63 0.33
CA GLU A 348 -9.66 -5.64 -0.34
C GLU A 348 -10.36 -4.29 -0.57
N GLU A 349 -11.67 -4.31 -0.86
CA GLU A 349 -12.50 -3.10 -1.01
C GLU A 349 -12.52 -2.28 0.28
N SER A 350 -12.58 -2.94 1.42
CA SER A 350 -12.63 -2.29 2.73
C SER A 350 -11.27 -1.72 3.12
N ILE A 351 -10.18 -2.38 2.72
CA ILE A 351 -8.82 -1.87 2.87
C ILE A 351 -8.63 -0.60 2.02
N ALA A 352 -9.06 -0.63 0.75
CA ALA A 352 -8.99 0.54 -0.13
C ALA A 352 -9.79 1.73 0.41
N LEU A 353 -11.01 1.49 0.90
CA LEU A 353 -11.83 2.52 1.53
C LEU A 353 -11.21 3.04 2.84
N ALA A 354 -10.57 2.19 3.64
CA ALA A 354 -9.86 2.61 4.85
C ALA A 354 -8.67 3.52 4.54
N ILE A 355 -7.87 3.19 3.52
CA ILE A 355 -6.78 4.06 3.04
C ILE A 355 -7.34 5.43 2.63
N LEU A 356 -8.41 5.44 1.83
CA LEU A 356 -9.07 6.67 1.40
C LEU A 356 -9.54 7.52 2.59
N ARG A 357 -10.19 6.91 3.59
CA ARG A 357 -10.66 7.62 4.79
C ARG A 357 -9.52 8.18 5.63
N LEU A 358 -8.41 7.47 5.78
CA LEU A 358 -7.23 7.98 6.49
C LEU A 358 -6.62 9.20 5.76
N ILE A 359 -6.61 9.23 4.44
CA ILE A 359 -6.17 10.40 3.67
C ILE A 359 -7.14 11.56 3.84
N GLU A 360 -8.44 11.31 3.73
CA GLU A 360 -9.47 12.35 3.76
C GLU A 360 -9.67 12.96 5.15
N MET A 361 -9.62 12.15 6.21
CA MET A 361 -10.01 12.56 7.55
C MET A 361 -8.81 12.77 8.48
N GLU A 362 -7.76 11.93 8.34
CA GLU A 362 -6.55 12.02 9.16
C GLU A 362 -5.37 12.72 8.48
N LYS A 363 -5.48 13.00 7.17
CA LYS A 363 -4.38 13.50 6.32
C LYS A 363 -3.14 12.61 6.39
N ALA A 364 -3.38 11.30 6.53
CA ALA A 364 -2.35 10.30 6.74
C ALA A 364 -2.21 9.40 5.51
N VAL A 365 -0.98 9.24 5.02
CA VAL A 365 -0.64 8.24 4.01
C VAL A 365 -0.25 6.95 4.75
N VAL A 366 -1.12 5.95 4.68
CA VAL A 366 -0.97 4.67 5.39
C VAL A 366 -1.05 3.55 4.37
N GLU A 367 -0.16 2.56 4.48
CA GLU A 367 -0.17 1.38 3.63
C GLU A 367 -1.34 0.44 3.97
N GLY A 368 -1.71 -0.49 3.08
CA GLY A 368 -2.88 -1.34 3.30
C GLY A 368 -2.79 -2.16 4.59
N ALA A 369 -1.60 -2.66 4.94
CA ALA A 369 -1.36 -3.38 6.19
C ALA A 369 -1.61 -2.52 7.45
N GLY A 370 -1.37 -1.21 7.37
CA GLY A 370 -1.67 -0.27 8.46
C GLY A 370 -3.14 0.14 8.52
N ALA A 371 -3.87 0.02 7.42
CA ALA A 371 -5.26 0.43 7.31
C ALA A 371 -6.27 -0.65 7.75
N VAL A 372 -5.87 -1.92 7.90
CA VAL A 372 -6.80 -3.03 8.13
C VAL A 372 -7.64 -2.90 9.41
N GLY A 373 -7.09 -2.30 10.48
CA GLY A 373 -7.84 -2.05 11.71
C GLY A 373 -9.06 -1.16 11.47
N LEU A 374 -8.88 -0.07 10.71
CA LEU A 374 -9.99 0.78 10.29
C LEU A 374 -10.90 0.07 9.28
N ALA A 375 -10.35 -0.75 8.37
CA ALA A 375 -11.14 -1.55 7.44
C ALA A 375 -12.12 -2.47 8.18
N ALA A 376 -11.71 -3.11 9.27
CA ALA A 376 -12.60 -3.97 10.06
C ALA A 376 -13.79 -3.21 10.66
N ILE A 377 -13.56 -1.96 11.09
CA ILE A 377 -14.60 -1.06 11.59
C ILE A 377 -15.54 -0.65 10.44
N ILE A 378 -14.99 -0.24 9.29
CA ILE A 378 -15.74 0.15 8.10
C ILE A 378 -16.66 -0.97 7.62
N SER A 379 -16.16 -2.22 7.61
CA SER A 379 -16.92 -3.41 7.22
C SER A 379 -17.90 -3.89 8.30
N ASN A 380 -18.06 -3.16 9.41
CA ASN A 380 -18.91 -3.52 10.55
C ASN A 380 -18.63 -4.95 11.08
N LYS A 381 -17.36 -5.38 11.09
CA LYS A 381 -16.97 -6.69 11.64
C LYS A 381 -16.94 -6.70 13.17
N LEU A 382 -16.92 -5.52 13.79
CA LEU A 382 -16.77 -5.35 15.24
C LEU A 382 -17.89 -4.50 15.88
N PRO A 383 -19.18 -4.80 15.64
CA PRO A 383 -20.30 -3.98 16.15
C PRO A 383 -20.34 -3.89 17.67
N GLN A 384 -19.81 -4.89 18.38
CA GLN A 384 -19.70 -4.95 19.85
C GLN A 384 -18.78 -3.89 20.45
N LEU A 385 -18.00 -3.18 19.62
CA LEU A 385 -17.11 -2.10 20.06
C LEU A 385 -17.76 -0.71 20.03
N LYS A 386 -19.02 -0.59 19.58
CA LYS A 386 -19.75 0.70 19.65
C LYS A 386 -19.81 1.22 21.09
N GLY A 387 -19.56 2.52 21.24
CA GLY A 387 -19.48 3.21 22.54
C GLY A 387 -18.18 2.97 23.32
N LYS A 388 -17.23 2.19 22.79
CA LYS A 388 -15.97 1.84 23.47
C LYS A 388 -14.78 2.65 22.94
N LYS A 389 -13.70 2.70 23.73
CA LYS A 389 -12.39 3.24 23.34
C LYS A 389 -11.57 2.19 22.61
N VAL A 390 -11.33 2.41 21.32
CA VAL A 390 -10.67 1.45 20.43
C VAL A 390 -9.42 2.07 19.85
N VAL A 391 -8.28 1.39 19.99
CA VAL A 391 -7.02 1.79 19.37
C VAL A 391 -6.78 0.96 18.12
N CYS A 392 -6.60 1.61 16.98
CA CYS A 392 -6.10 0.99 15.75
C CYS A 392 -4.61 1.30 15.59
N ILE A 393 -3.79 0.26 15.39
CA ILE A 393 -2.37 0.44 15.10
C ILE A 393 -2.18 0.68 13.60
N LEU A 394 -1.81 1.91 13.24
CA LEU A 394 -1.47 2.28 11.86
C LEU A 394 0.00 1.94 11.62
N THR A 395 0.27 0.68 11.26
CA THR A 395 1.58 0.03 11.34
C THR A 395 2.65 0.61 10.40
N GLY A 396 2.29 1.14 9.24
CA GLY A 396 3.25 1.66 8.28
C GLY A 396 2.64 2.54 7.18
N GLY A 397 3.51 3.30 6.51
CA GLY A 397 3.15 4.26 5.45
C GLY A 397 3.92 4.04 4.15
N ASN A 398 4.62 2.91 3.99
CA ASN A 398 5.52 2.64 2.87
C ASN A 398 4.77 2.09 1.63
N ILE A 399 3.76 2.82 1.20
CA ILE A 399 2.96 2.52 0.01
C ILE A 399 3.57 3.14 -1.25
N ASP A 400 3.69 2.35 -2.32
CA ASP A 400 4.12 2.85 -3.63
C ASP A 400 3.07 3.81 -4.20
N THR A 401 3.51 4.89 -4.88
CA THR A 401 2.61 5.92 -5.39
C THR A 401 1.59 5.39 -6.40
N THR A 402 1.94 4.38 -7.19
CA THR A 402 1.02 3.75 -8.14
C THR A 402 -0.03 2.89 -7.42
N VAL A 403 0.38 2.20 -6.34
CA VAL A 403 -0.54 1.42 -5.49
C VAL A 403 -1.47 2.35 -4.72
N LEU A 404 -0.96 3.48 -4.21
CA LEU A 404 -1.74 4.52 -3.56
C LEU A 404 -2.80 5.08 -4.51
N GLY A 405 -2.43 5.45 -5.74
CA GLY A 405 -3.37 5.95 -6.76
C GLY A 405 -4.50 4.95 -7.03
N ARG A 406 -4.16 3.67 -7.26
CA ARG A 406 -5.15 2.60 -7.46
C ARG A 406 -6.03 2.36 -6.22
N SER A 407 -5.48 2.53 -5.02
CA SER A 407 -6.22 2.38 -3.76
C SER A 407 -7.25 3.51 -3.60
N ILE A 408 -6.89 4.74 -3.97
CA ILE A 408 -7.81 5.89 -3.98
C ILE A 408 -8.95 5.65 -4.98
N GLU A 409 -8.64 5.24 -6.21
CA GLU A 409 -9.66 4.96 -7.23
C GLU A 409 -10.63 3.85 -6.79
N ARG A 410 -10.10 2.73 -6.27
CA ARG A 410 -10.92 1.64 -5.72
C ARG A 410 -11.76 2.12 -4.54
N GLY A 411 -11.19 2.90 -3.62
CA GLY A 411 -11.90 3.48 -2.50
C GLY A 411 -13.05 4.38 -2.95
N LEU A 412 -12.82 5.25 -3.94
CA LEU A 412 -13.85 6.11 -4.52
C LEU A 412 -14.97 5.29 -5.18
N ALA A 413 -14.61 4.19 -5.86
CA ALA A 413 -15.59 3.29 -6.44
C ALA A 413 -16.47 2.60 -5.39
N VAL A 414 -15.86 2.08 -4.32
CA VAL A 414 -16.59 1.48 -3.19
C VAL A 414 -17.51 2.51 -2.51
N ASP A 415 -17.09 3.78 -2.47
CA ASP A 415 -17.87 4.87 -1.89
C ASP A 415 -19.00 5.39 -2.81
N GLY A 416 -19.11 4.85 -4.03
CA GLY A 416 -20.06 5.34 -5.03
C GLY A 416 -19.76 6.75 -5.50
N ARG A 417 -18.49 7.17 -5.45
CA ARG A 417 -17.99 8.47 -5.96
C ARG A 417 -17.28 8.36 -7.31
N LEU A 418 -16.99 7.15 -7.75
CA LEU A 418 -16.50 6.84 -9.08
C LEU A 418 -17.27 5.62 -9.58
N ILE A 419 -17.95 5.75 -10.72
CA ILE A 419 -18.76 4.65 -11.26
C ILE A 419 -18.41 4.41 -12.72
N ARG A 420 -18.66 3.18 -13.17
CA ARG A 420 -18.70 2.85 -14.59
C ARG A 420 -20.14 2.64 -15.03
N LEU A 421 -20.51 3.35 -16.08
CA LEU A 421 -21.82 3.34 -16.69
C LEU A 421 -21.72 2.74 -18.10
N GLU A 422 -22.62 1.84 -18.47
CA GLU A 422 -22.82 1.42 -19.86
C GLU A 422 -24.25 1.73 -20.29
N VAL A 423 -24.40 2.52 -21.36
CA VAL A 423 -25.69 2.92 -21.92
C VAL A 423 -25.71 2.70 -23.41
N VAL A 424 -26.79 2.13 -23.93
CA VAL A 424 -27.02 2.06 -25.38
C VAL A 424 -27.83 3.28 -25.81
N VAL A 425 -27.27 4.08 -26.71
CA VAL A 425 -27.90 5.30 -27.26
C VAL A 425 -28.04 5.20 -28.77
N SER A 426 -28.82 6.11 -29.38
CA SER A 426 -28.90 6.21 -30.84
C SER A 426 -27.56 6.66 -31.44
N ASP A 427 -27.12 6.01 -32.53
CA ASP A 427 -25.93 6.42 -33.31
C ASP A 427 -26.26 7.53 -34.34
N ARG A 428 -27.42 8.16 -34.22
CA ARG A 428 -27.78 9.37 -35.00
C ARG A 428 -27.11 10.61 -34.41
N PRO A 429 -26.91 11.68 -35.20
CA PRO A 429 -26.42 12.96 -34.67
C PRO A 429 -27.24 13.41 -33.47
N GLY A 430 -26.57 13.63 -32.34
CA GLY A 430 -27.18 14.08 -31.08
C GLY A 430 -27.35 13.01 -29.99
N GLY A 431 -27.30 11.71 -30.28
CA GLY A 431 -27.57 10.66 -29.27
C GLY A 431 -26.60 10.68 -28.07
N ILE A 432 -25.30 10.81 -28.32
CA ILE A 432 -24.29 10.97 -27.25
C ILE A 432 -24.43 12.35 -26.57
N ALA A 433 -24.80 13.40 -27.31
CA ALA A 433 -24.98 14.73 -26.74
C ALA A 433 -26.17 14.77 -25.76
N GLU A 434 -27.25 14.06 -26.06
CA GLU A 434 -28.39 13.90 -25.16
C GLU A 434 -28.00 13.17 -23.87
N LEU A 435 -27.24 12.07 -23.99
CA LEU A 435 -26.72 11.36 -22.81
C LEU A 435 -25.82 12.25 -21.95
N ALA A 436 -24.88 12.97 -22.57
CA ALA A 436 -24.01 13.90 -21.86
C ALA A 436 -24.82 15.02 -21.18
N THR A 437 -25.89 15.49 -21.81
CA THR A 437 -26.81 16.49 -21.23
C THR A 437 -27.54 15.94 -20.00
N HIS A 438 -28.00 14.69 -20.04
CA HIS A 438 -28.64 14.06 -18.88
C HIS A 438 -27.67 13.84 -17.72
N LEU A 439 -26.44 13.40 -18.01
CA LEU A 439 -25.39 13.27 -17.00
C LEU A 439 -25.04 14.62 -16.37
N ALA A 440 -24.87 15.66 -17.18
CA ALA A 440 -24.61 17.02 -16.68
C ALA A 440 -25.75 17.53 -15.78
N HIS A 441 -27.01 17.33 -16.16
CA HIS A 441 -28.17 17.75 -15.35
C HIS A 441 -28.31 16.98 -14.04
N SER A 442 -27.85 15.71 -13.98
CA SER A 442 -27.79 14.97 -12.71
C SER A 442 -26.69 15.49 -11.77
N GLY A 443 -25.72 16.25 -12.29
CA GLY A 443 -24.54 16.71 -11.54
C GLY A 443 -23.40 15.69 -11.54
N ALA A 444 -23.45 14.66 -12.38
CA ALA A 444 -22.35 13.72 -12.59
C ALA A 444 -21.26 14.34 -13.49
N SER A 445 -19.99 14.12 -13.15
CA SER A 445 -18.85 14.61 -13.93
C SER A 445 -18.23 13.49 -14.75
N ILE A 446 -18.19 13.64 -16.07
CA ILE A 446 -17.62 12.62 -16.97
C ILE A 446 -16.09 12.71 -16.92
N LYS A 447 -15.43 11.60 -16.56
CA LYS A 447 -13.97 11.46 -16.65
C LYS A 447 -13.52 10.90 -17.99
N ASP A 448 -14.14 9.81 -18.42
CA ASP A 448 -13.84 9.15 -19.68
C ASP A 448 -15.11 8.70 -20.37
N ILE A 449 -15.08 8.67 -21.70
CA ILE A 449 -16.17 8.21 -22.55
C ILE A 449 -15.61 7.40 -23.71
N PHE A 450 -16.14 6.19 -23.90
CA PHE A 450 -15.80 5.27 -24.98
C PHE A 450 -17.07 4.85 -25.71
N HIS A 451 -16.99 4.63 -27.01
CA HIS A 451 -18.12 4.16 -27.80
C HIS A 451 -17.74 2.92 -28.64
N GLU A 452 -18.59 1.90 -28.62
CA GLU A 452 -18.40 0.65 -29.36
C GLU A 452 -19.59 0.42 -30.29
N ARG A 453 -19.32 0.25 -31.59
CA ARG A 453 -20.31 -0.04 -32.64
C ARG A 453 -20.29 -1.50 -33.10
N ALA A 454 -19.10 -2.10 -33.16
CA ALA A 454 -18.87 -3.39 -33.83
C ALA A 454 -19.50 -4.61 -33.14
N TRP A 455 -19.89 -4.50 -31.87
CA TRP A 455 -20.32 -5.64 -31.04
C TRP A 455 -21.79 -5.56 -30.58
N ILE A 456 -22.61 -4.75 -31.25
CA ILE A 456 -24.06 -4.65 -30.97
C ILE A 456 -24.79 -5.58 -31.93
N SER A 457 -25.27 -6.71 -31.41
CA SER A 457 -25.91 -7.76 -32.20
C SER A 457 -27.38 -7.49 -32.54
N THR A 458 -28.00 -6.45 -31.97
CA THR A 458 -29.46 -6.24 -32.01
C THR A 458 -29.94 -5.10 -32.91
N ASP A 459 -29.12 -4.08 -33.22
CA ASP A 459 -29.50 -2.93 -34.06
C ASP A 459 -28.28 -2.17 -34.61
N VAL A 460 -28.31 -1.79 -35.90
CA VAL A 460 -27.23 -1.11 -36.63
C VAL A 460 -27.22 0.40 -36.35
N PHE A 461 -28.31 0.98 -35.84
CA PHE A 461 -28.44 2.41 -35.54
C PHE A 461 -28.23 2.76 -34.06
N SER A 462 -27.63 1.86 -33.32
CA SER A 462 -27.37 1.98 -31.88
C SER A 462 -25.87 1.93 -31.60
N VAL A 463 -25.42 2.66 -30.59
CA VAL A 463 -24.03 2.65 -30.11
C VAL A 463 -24.00 2.45 -28.61
N LYS A 464 -23.10 1.59 -28.12
CA LYS A 464 -22.89 1.35 -26.70
C LYS A 464 -21.85 2.33 -26.23
N VAL A 465 -22.21 3.15 -25.25
CA VAL A 465 -21.35 4.15 -24.64
C VAL A 465 -20.97 3.66 -23.26
N LYS A 466 -19.66 3.54 -23.02
CA LYS A 466 -19.09 3.24 -21.71
C LYS A 466 -18.54 4.54 -21.13
N ILE A 467 -18.96 4.91 -19.94
CA ILE A 467 -18.61 6.18 -19.29
C ILE A 467 -18.03 5.87 -17.93
N ILE A 468 -16.91 6.51 -17.61
CA ILE A 468 -16.41 6.61 -16.24
C ILE A 468 -16.81 8.00 -15.77
N CYS A 469 -17.58 8.08 -14.68
CA CYS A 469 -18.00 9.37 -14.13
C CYS A 469 -17.88 9.41 -12.61
N GLU A 470 -17.73 10.63 -12.10
CA GLU A 470 -17.74 10.93 -10.68
C GLU A 470 -19.13 11.32 -10.22
N THR A 471 -19.51 10.79 -9.07
CA THR A 471 -20.80 11.00 -8.39
C THR A 471 -20.54 11.49 -6.96
N ARG A 472 -21.59 11.94 -6.28
CA ARG A 472 -21.46 12.55 -4.93
C ARG A 472 -21.29 11.46 -3.88
N ASP A 473 -22.11 10.43 -4.00
CA ASP A 473 -22.22 9.28 -3.10
C ASP A 473 -23.12 8.23 -3.77
N ARG A 474 -23.37 7.14 -3.05
CA ARG A 474 -24.26 6.06 -3.49
C ARG A 474 -25.73 6.49 -3.72
N SER A 475 -26.23 7.52 -3.03
CA SER A 475 -27.59 8.04 -3.28
C SER A 475 -27.67 8.69 -4.65
N HIS A 476 -26.67 9.51 -4.99
CA HIS A 476 -26.56 10.11 -6.31
C HIS A 476 -26.44 9.03 -7.42
N VAL A 477 -25.73 7.92 -7.17
CA VAL A 477 -25.70 6.79 -8.12
C VAL A 477 -27.11 6.22 -8.37
N GLN A 478 -27.92 6.05 -7.33
CA GLN A 478 -29.30 5.54 -7.45
C GLN A 478 -30.21 6.53 -8.21
N GLU A 479 -30.11 7.82 -7.90
CA GLU A 479 -30.83 8.89 -8.62
C GLU A 479 -30.49 8.88 -10.12
N LEU A 480 -29.20 8.77 -10.43
CA LEU A 480 -28.71 8.71 -11.81
C LEU A 480 -29.19 7.44 -12.52
N GLU A 481 -29.14 6.28 -11.86
CA GLU A 481 -29.62 5.03 -12.44
C GLU A 481 -31.10 5.11 -12.81
N ALA A 482 -31.94 5.64 -11.90
CA ALA A 482 -33.36 5.80 -12.13
C ALA A 482 -33.64 6.72 -13.35
N LEU A 483 -32.97 7.88 -13.42
CA LEU A 483 -33.08 8.82 -14.54
C LEU A 483 -32.71 8.17 -15.88
N LEU A 484 -31.61 7.40 -15.91
CA LEU A 484 -31.15 6.78 -17.14
C LEU A 484 -32.04 5.61 -17.57
N ARG A 485 -32.56 4.80 -16.63
CA ARG A 485 -33.47 3.69 -16.94
C ARG A 485 -34.82 4.16 -17.48
N GLU A 486 -35.27 5.36 -17.12
CA GLU A 486 -36.47 5.97 -17.71
C GLU A 486 -36.27 6.31 -19.19
N LYS A 487 -35.05 6.69 -19.57
CA LYS A 487 -34.73 7.23 -20.91
C LYS A 487 -34.12 6.22 -21.87
N TYR A 488 -33.41 5.22 -21.34
CA TYR A 488 -32.62 4.28 -22.12
C TYR A 488 -32.99 2.84 -21.77
N LYS A 489 -33.11 1.99 -22.81
CA LYS A 489 -33.51 0.58 -22.66
C LYS A 489 -32.46 -0.28 -21.97
N HIS A 490 -31.18 0.04 -22.16
CA HIS A 490 -30.06 -0.73 -21.65
C HIS A 490 -29.13 0.18 -20.86
N VAL A 491 -29.19 0.04 -19.53
CA VAL A 491 -28.35 0.76 -18.58
C VAL A 491 -27.75 -0.26 -17.61
N ALA A 492 -26.43 -0.24 -17.47
CA ALA A 492 -25.70 -0.98 -16.46
C ALA A 492 -24.79 -0.01 -15.71
N ILE A 493 -24.78 -0.08 -14.38
CA ILE A 493 -23.90 0.70 -13.52
C ILE A 493 -23.13 -0.28 -12.62
N SER A 494 -21.83 -0.08 -12.50
CA SER A 494 -20.94 -0.87 -11.64
C SER A 494 -20.01 0.03 -10.83
#